data_AF-A0A6N8ZDW4-F1
#
_entry.id   AF-A0A6N8ZDW4-F1
#
_cell.length_a   1.000
_cell.length_b   1.000
_cell.length_c   1.000
_cell.angle_alpha   90.00
_cell.angle_beta   90.00
_cell.angle_gamma   90.00
#
_symmetry.space_group_name_H-M   'P 1'
#
loop_
_entity.id
_entity.type
_entity.pdbx_description
1 polymer ?
#
loop_
_entity_poly.entity_id
_entity_poly.type
_entity_poly.pdbx_seq_one_letter_code
_entity_poly.pdbx_strand_id
1 'polypeptide(L)'
;MRPIRHRRTTPFRFAMTTHTSKPSTRTSLSPGRFRLPDIPQREPDEVTQFNQLTRTGHAHHLIQHLGNPETTLVGADRWIIAEPGTFRELARYPDLLIAFNVFPDLYEASNGYIISEQGKPPDFVLEVASRSTADTDTGAKREDYAKLLIPEYWRFDETGEYHGARLAGDRLAGDMYMPMDIDELSQDVLQGYSRTLNLLLRWERGELAFYDPATERHIVTYTDLRIRAEIAEARAETAEARLQAERAARMQAEARVRQLEARLSQPDD
;
A
#
# COMPACT_ATOMS: atom_id res chain seq x y z
N MET A 1 35.12 9.34 -71.52
CA MET A 1 33.77 9.17 -72.10
C MET A 1 33.57 7.72 -72.51
N ARG A 2 32.70 6.99 -71.79
CA ARG A 2 32.22 5.63 -72.10
C ARG A 2 30.72 5.58 -71.76
N PRO A 3 29.90 4.84 -72.52
CA PRO A 3 28.45 5.05 -72.55
C PRO A 3 27.72 4.35 -71.39
N ILE A 4 26.72 5.05 -70.86
CA ILE A 4 25.79 4.57 -69.84
C ILE A 4 24.79 3.63 -70.51
N ARG A 5 24.78 2.35 -70.13
CA ARG A 5 23.73 1.39 -70.51
C ARG A 5 22.57 1.48 -69.52
N HIS A 6 21.41 1.95 -69.98
CA HIS A 6 20.15 1.84 -69.27
C HIS A 6 19.69 0.38 -69.20
N ARG A 7 19.65 -0.18 -67.98
CA ARG A 7 18.93 -1.42 -67.71
C ARG A 7 17.48 -1.08 -67.35
N ARG A 8 16.55 -1.51 -68.19
CA ARG A 8 15.13 -1.60 -67.86
C ARG A 8 14.96 -2.73 -66.84
N THR A 9 14.48 -2.40 -65.64
CA THR A 9 14.05 -3.39 -64.64
C THR A 9 12.52 -3.39 -64.57
N THR A 10 11.98 -4.55 -64.92
CA THR A 10 10.58 -4.99 -64.83
C THR A 10 10.05 -4.89 -63.39
N PRO A 11 8.75 -4.60 -63.17
CA PRO A 11 8.19 -4.54 -61.82
C PRO A 11 8.09 -5.94 -61.23
N PHE A 12 8.74 -6.15 -60.08
CA PHE A 12 8.68 -7.38 -59.31
C PHE A 12 7.34 -7.41 -58.56
N ARG A 13 6.40 -8.26 -59.01
CA ARG A 13 5.18 -8.57 -58.26
C ARG A 13 5.56 -9.41 -57.05
N PHE A 14 5.43 -8.85 -55.85
CA PHE A 14 5.41 -9.63 -54.61
C PHE A 14 4.10 -10.44 -54.57
N ALA A 15 4.20 -11.76 -54.77
CA ALA A 15 3.12 -12.67 -54.45
C ALA A 15 3.03 -12.77 -52.92
N MET A 16 1.91 -12.32 -52.35
CA MET A 16 1.55 -12.66 -50.97
C MET A 16 1.18 -14.14 -50.93
N THR A 17 2.13 -15.00 -50.60
CA THR A 17 1.83 -16.34 -50.10
C THR A 17 1.29 -16.18 -48.68
N THR A 18 -0.02 -16.26 -48.52
CA THR A 18 -0.67 -16.46 -47.22
C THR A 18 -0.30 -17.86 -46.72
N HIS A 19 0.75 -17.94 -45.90
CA HIS A 19 0.97 -19.11 -45.06
C HIS A 19 -0.05 -19.08 -43.92
N THR A 20 -1.18 -19.74 -44.16
CA THR A 20 -2.11 -20.14 -43.11
C THR A 20 -1.41 -21.23 -42.28
N SER A 21 -0.59 -20.82 -41.32
CA SER A 21 -0.15 -21.74 -40.26
C SER A 21 -1.39 -22.17 -39.49
N LYS A 22 -1.75 -23.45 -39.58
CA LYS A 22 -2.73 -24.07 -38.69
C LYS A 22 -2.34 -23.73 -37.24
N PRO A 23 -3.29 -23.37 -36.36
CA PRO A 23 -2.98 -23.26 -34.95
C PRO A 23 -2.45 -24.62 -34.50
N SER A 24 -1.18 -24.66 -34.15
CA SER A 24 -0.63 -25.80 -33.43
C SER A 24 -1.46 -25.88 -32.16
N THR A 25 -2.29 -26.91 -32.04
CA THR A 25 -2.91 -27.33 -30.79
C THR A 25 -1.80 -27.67 -29.83
N ARG A 26 -1.26 -26.65 -29.17
CA ARG A 26 -0.52 -26.80 -27.94
C ARG A 26 -1.58 -27.27 -26.95
N THR A 27 -1.58 -28.56 -26.68
CA THR A 27 -2.38 -29.18 -25.63
C THR A 27 -2.40 -28.25 -24.43
N SER A 28 -3.59 -27.70 -24.17
CA SER A 28 -3.91 -26.90 -22.98
C SER A 28 -3.74 -27.79 -21.75
N LEU A 29 -2.50 -27.92 -21.30
CA LEU A 29 -2.22 -28.20 -19.91
C LEU A 29 -2.46 -26.88 -19.19
N SER A 30 -3.61 -26.71 -18.55
CA SER A 30 -3.74 -25.72 -17.48
C SER A 30 -2.71 -26.12 -16.44
N PRO A 31 -1.59 -25.39 -16.27
CA PRO A 31 -0.64 -25.74 -15.22
C PRO A 31 -1.37 -25.48 -13.90
N GLY A 32 -1.39 -26.47 -13.01
CA GLY A 32 -1.80 -26.21 -11.62
C GLY A 32 -0.98 -25.02 -11.12
N ARG A 33 -1.66 -23.94 -10.70
CA ARG A 33 -0.99 -22.72 -10.22
C ARG A 33 -0.04 -23.10 -9.09
N PHE A 34 1.22 -22.69 -9.17
CA PHE A 34 2.21 -22.97 -8.13
C PHE A 34 1.83 -22.18 -6.88
N ARG A 35 1.36 -22.87 -5.85
CA ARG A 35 1.00 -22.25 -4.57
C ARG A 35 2.18 -22.32 -3.61
N LEU A 36 2.60 -21.16 -3.11
CA LEU A 36 3.59 -21.02 -2.05
C LEU A 36 3.01 -21.55 -0.72
N PRO A 37 3.86 -22.09 0.17
CA PRO A 37 3.39 -22.61 1.45
C PRO A 37 2.83 -21.49 2.32
N ASP A 38 2.15 -21.91 3.37
CA ASP A 38 1.58 -20.98 4.33
C ASP A 38 2.67 -20.15 5.01
N ILE A 39 2.24 -18.98 5.47
CA ILE A 39 3.10 -17.94 6.02
C ILE A 39 3.65 -18.39 7.38
N PRO A 40 4.94 -18.17 7.70
CA PRO A 40 5.49 -18.48 9.02
C PRO A 40 4.79 -17.66 10.11
N GLN A 41 4.69 -18.20 11.32
CA GLN A 41 4.24 -17.39 12.45
C GLN A 41 5.31 -16.34 12.77
N ARG A 42 4.91 -15.07 12.83
CA ARG A 42 5.77 -13.97 13.29
C ARG A 42 6.02 -14.09 14.79
N GLU A 43 7.20 -13.63 15.22
CA GLU A 43 7.49 -13.49 16.64
C GLU A 43 6.61 -12.40 17.27
N PRO A 44 6.29 -12.46 18.58
CA PRO A 44 5.32 -11.54 19.20
C PRO A 44 5.67 -10.04 19.09
N ASP A 45 6.96 -9.69 19.04
CA ASP A 45 7.45 -8.33 18.84
C ASP A 45 7.25 -7.86 17.39
N GLU A 46 7.55 -8.72 16.41
CA GLU A 46 7.24 -8.49 14.99
C GLU A 46 5.75 -8.27 14.75
N VAL A 47 4.88 -9.03 15.44
CA VAL A 47 3.42 -8.85 15.37
C VAL A 47 3.00 -7.48 15.90
N THR A 48 3.64 -6.98 16.97
CA THR A 48 3.27 -5.71 17.60
C THR A 48 3.58 -4.51 16.70
N GLN A 49 4.71 -4.52 16.01
CA GLN A 49 5.10 -3.46 15.07
C GLN A 49 4.45 -3.62 13.70
N PHE A 50 4.23 -4.85 13.24
CA PHE A 50 3.42 -5.11 12.04
C PHE A 50 1.96 -4.63 12.22
N ASN A 51 1.44 -4.71 13.44
CA ASN A 51 0.17 -4.09 13.79
C ASN A 51 0.19 -2.56 13.67
N GLN A 52 1.33 -1.85 13.68
CA GLN A 52 1.37 -0.42 13.33
C GLN A 52 1.12 -0.21 11.83
N LEU A 53 1.71 -1.07 10.97
CA LEU A 53 1.51 -1.04 9.52
C LEU A 53 0.11 -1.49 9.09
N THR A 54 -0.53 -2.38 9.86
CA THR A 54 -1.83 -2.99 9.54
C THR A 54 -3.02 -2.48 10.35
N ARG A 55 -2.86 -1.95 11.58
CA ARG A 55 -3.95 -1.24 12.29
C ARG A 55 -4.40 -0.02 11.51
N THR A 56 -3.52 0.59 10.73
CA THR A 56 -3.83 1.69 9.84
C THR A 56 -4.51 1.23 8.54
N GLY A 57 -4.39 -0.02 8.09
CA GLY A 57 -5.07 -0.45 6.85
C GLY A 57 -4.64 0.38 5.63
N HIS A 58 -3.36 0.79 5.59
CA HIS A 58 -2.79 1.59 4.51
C HIS A 58 -3.05 0.99 3.13
N ALA A 59 -3.02 -0.35 3.00
CA ALA A 59 -3.06 -1.03 1.71
C ALA A 59 -4.28 -0.67 0.84
N HIS A 60 -5.50 -0.67 1.38
CA HIS A 60 -6.70 -0.45 0.57
C HIS A 60 -6.84 1.01 0.10
N HIS A 61 -6.47 1.98 0.95
CA HIS A 61 -6.54 3.40 0.60
C HIS A 61 -5.33 3.86 -0.22
N LEU A 62 -4.16 3.24 -0.02
CA LEU A 62 -3.03 3.39 -0.93
C LEU A 62 -3.41 2.94 -2.34
N ILE A 63 -4.12 1.82 -2.52
CA ILE A 63 -4.58 1.39 -3.86
C ILE A 63 -5.46 2.47 -4.52
N GLN A 64 -6.41 3.06 -3.79
CA GLN A 64 -7.27 4.12 -4.32
C GLN A 64 -6.49 5.37 -4.74
N HIS A 65 -5.40 5.68 -4.04
CA HIS A 65 -4.57 6.84 -4.34
C HIS A 65 -3.53 6.57 -5.43
N LEU A 66 -2.96 5.36 -5.47
CA LEU A 66 -1.79 5.04 -6.28
C LEU A 66 -2.12 4.56 -7.69
N GLY A 67 -3.32 4.05 -7.97
CA GLY A 67 -3.65 3.63 -9.33
C GLY A 67 -4.98 2.91 -9.52
N ASN A 68 -5.06 2.10 -10.57
CA ASN A 68 -6.24 1.30 -10.89
C ASN A 68 -6.29 0.05 -9.99
N PRO A 69 -7.33 -0.14 -9.16
CA PRO A 69 -7.47 -1.32 -8.29
C PRO A 69 -7.42 -2.67 -9.00
N GLU A 70 -7.77 -2.72 -10.30
CA GLU A 70 -7.69 -3.97 -11.09
C GLU A 70 -6.26 -4.38 -11.44
N THR A 71 -5.32 -3.44 -11.41
CA THR A 71 -3.94 -3.63 -11.85
C THR A 71 -2.89 -3.17 -10.85
N THR A 72 -3.32 -2.67 -9.69
CA THR A 72 -2.46 -2.26 -8.58
C THR A 72 -2.60 -3.28 -7.46
N LEU A 73 -1.49 -3.91 -7.12
CA LEU A 73 -1.38 -4.80 -5.98
C LEU A 73 -0.74 -4.04 -4.82
N VAL A 74 -1.39 -4.10 -3.66
CA VAL A 74 -0.71 -3.85 -2.38
C VAL A 74 -0.79 -5.14 -1.58
N GLY A 75 0.39 -5.72 -1.34
CA GLY A 75 0.55 -6.93 -0.56
C GLY A 75 1.27 -6.63 0.75
N ALA A 76 1.02 -7.47 1.73
CA ALA A 76 1.79 -7.54 2.95
C ALA A 76 1.91 -9.02 3.30
N ASP A 77 2.90 -9.38 4.10
CA ASP A 77 2.92 -10.69 4.76
C ASP A 77 2.93 -11.89 3.81
N ARG A 78 3.51 -11.77 2.62
CA ARG A 78 3.65 -12.92 1.72
C ARG A 78 4.99 -12.96 1.03
N TRP A 79 5.33 -14.15 0.58
CA TRP A 79 6.57 -14.44 -0.10
C TRP A 79 6.73 -13.66 -1.40
N ILE A 80 7.95 -13.24 -1.69
CA ILE A 80 8.43 -12.88 -3.03
C ILE A 80 9.43 -13.95 -3.44
N ILE A 81 9.23 -14.52 -4.64
CA ILE A 81 10.19 -15.41 -5.30
C ILE A 81 10.39 -15.00 -6.76
N ALA A 82 11.58 -15.25 -7.29
CA ALA A 82 11.87 -14.98 -8.70
C ALA A 82 11.07 -15.90 -9.64
N GLU A 83 11.12 -17.21 -9.40
CA GLU A 83 10.49 -18.23 -10.24
C GLU A 83 9.89 -19.37 -9.38
N PRO A 84 8.90 -20.12 -9.90
CA PRO A 84 8.38 -21.29 -9.22
C PRO A 84 9.48 -22.28 -8.82
N GLY A 85 9.47 -22.72 -7.56
CA GLY A 85 10.43 -23.70 -7.03
C GLY A 85 11.68 -23.13 -6.36
N THR A 86 11.92 -21.82 -6.39
CA THR A 86 13.11 -21.19 -5.74
C THR A 86 12.98 -20.99 -4.21
N PHE A 87 12.15 -21.80 -3.54
CA PHE A 87 11.48 -21.40 -2.30
C PHE A 87 12.35 -21.35 -1.02
N ARG A 88 13.35 -22.22 -0.83
CA ARG A 88 13.90 -22.44 0.53
C ARG A 88 14.94 -21.43 1.02
N GLU A 89 15.69 -20.77 0.14
CA GLU A 89 16.79 -19.85 0.54
C GLU A 89 16.67 -18.47 -0.11
N LEU A 90 15.93 -18.36 -1.22
CA LEU A 90 15.85 -17.14 -2.02
C LEU A 90 14.49 -16.43 -1.90
N ALA A 91 13.54 -17.00 -1.16
CA ALA A 91 12.27 -16.33 -0.87
C ALA A 91 12.51 -15.15 0.08
N ARG A 92 11.87 -14.02 -0.20
CA ARG A 92 11.87 -12.85 0.68
C ARG A 92 10.46 -12.58 1.19
N TYR A 93 10.36 -11.90 2.31
CA TYR A 93 9.11 -11.72 3.04
C TYR A 93 9.03 -10.28 3.56
N PRO A 94 8.53 -9.35 2.73
CA PRO A 94 8.42 -7.95 3.11
C PRO A 94 7.18 -7.70 3.98
N ASP A 95 7.29 -6.70 4.86
CA ASP A 95 6.12 -6.18 5.58
C ASP A 95 5.10 -5.49 4.66
N LEU A 96 5.57 -4.82 3.61
CA LEU A 96 4.73 -4.21 2.58
C LEU A 96 5.39 -4.34 1.21
N LEU A 97 4.59 -4.68 0.20
CA LEU A 97 4.96 -4.63 -1.21
C LEU A 97 3.88 -3.92 -2.01
N ILE A 98 4.30 -3.14 -3.01
CA ILE A 98 3.39 -2.48 -3.95
C ILE A 98 3.87 -2.75 -5.37
N ALA A 99 2.94 -3.11 -6.25
CA ALA A 99 3.22 -3.36 -7.65
C ALA A 99 2.12 -2.79 -8.55
N PHE A 100 2.53 -2.09 -9.60
CA PHE A 100 1.68 -1.48 -10.61
C PHE A 100 1.71 -2.27 -11.92
N ASN A 101 0.55 -2.31 -12.58
CA ASN A 101 0.34 -3.00 -13.86
C ASN A 101 0.63 -4.50 -13.76
N VAL A 102 0.12 -5.13 -12.70
CA VAL A 102 0.26 -6.56 -12.41
C VAL A 102 -1.10 -7.24 -12.29
N PHE A 103 -1.13 -8.53 -11.99
CA PHE A 103 -2.34 -9.33 -11.81
C PHE A 103 -2.54 -9.71 -10.32
N PRO A 104 -3.36 -8.96 -9.56
CA PRO A 104 -3.63 -9.28 -8.15
C PRO A 104 -4.16 -10.71 -7.91
N ASP A 105 -4.97 -11.24 -8.83
CA ASP A 105 -5.50 -12.61 -8.73
C ASP A 105 -4.43 -13.70 -8.75
N LEU A 106 -3.29 -13.45 -9.39
CA LEU A 106 -2.15 -14.37 -9.35
C LEU A 106 -1.48 -14.35 -7.98
N TYR A 107 -1.39 -13.18 -7.34
CA TYR A 107 -0.84 -13.03 -5.99
C TYR A 107 -1.67 -13.79 -4.95
N GLU A 108 -3.01 -13.71 -5.06
CA GLU A 108 -3.92 -14.48 -4.20
C GLU A 108 -3.83 -15.99 -4.45
N ALA A 109 -3.85 -16.41 -5.72
CA ALA A 109 -3.84 -17.83 -6.05
C ALA A 109 -2.51 -18.53 -5.71
N SER A 110 -1.40 -17.81 -5.86
CA SER A 110 -0.06 -18.32 -5.59
C SER A 110 0.35 -18.16 -4.11
N ASN A 111 -0.48 -17.51 -3.28
CA ASN A 111 -0.15 -17.17 -1.88
C ASN A 111 1.16 -16.37 -1.75
N GLY A 112 1.38 -15.42 -2.67
CA GLY A 112 2.59 -14.61 -2.73
C GLY A 112 2.90 -14.10 -4.13
N TYR A 113 3.98 -13.35 -4.26
CA TYR A 113 4.41 -12.69 -5.47
C TYR A 113 5.48 -13.51 -6.19
N ILE A 114 5.14 -14.05 -7.37
CA ILE A 114 6.08 -14.77 -8.23
C ILE A 114 6.44 -13.87 -9.41
N ILE A 115 7.68 -13.37 -9.44
CA ILE A 115 8.13 -12.37 -10.41
C ILE A 115 7.92 -12.84 -11.85
N SER A 116 8.27 -14.10 -12.16
CA SER A 116 8.08 -14.66 -13.50
C SER A 116 6.62 -14.80 -13.94
N GLU A 117 5.68 -14.96 -13.00
CA GLU A 117 4.24 -15.02 -13.31
C GLU A 117 3.64 -13.62 -13.51
N GLN A 118 4.13 -12.64 -12.75
CA GLN A 118 3.71 -11.24 -12.87
C GLN A 118 4.41 -10.51 -14.03
N GLY A 119 5.55 -11.03 -14.50
CA GLY A 119 6.35 -10.47 -15.58
C GLY A 119 7.29 -9.33 -15.17
N LYS A 120 7.29 -8.94 -13.90
CA LYS A 120 8.14 -7.86 -13.33
C LYS A 120 8.24 -7.99 -11.80
N PRO A 121 9.30 -7.45 -11.17
CA PRO A 121 9.37 -7.35 -9.72
C PRO A 121 8.32 -6.38 -9.17
N PRO A 122 8.04 -6.42 -7.85
CA PRO A 122 7.34 -5.33 -7.18
C PRO A 122 8.05 -4.00 -7.42
N ASP A 123 7.30 -2.91 -7.44
CA ASP A 123 7.86 -1.57 -7.66
C ASP A 123 8.46 -0.99 -6.37
N PHE A 124 7.91 -1.40 -5.23
CA PHE A 124 8.25 -0.88 -3.91
C PHE A 124 8.12 -1.99 -2.87
N VAL A 125 9.09 -2.04 -1.95
CA VAL A 125 8.98 -2.85 -0.72
C VAL A 125 9.39 -2.03 0.50
N LEU A 126 8.75 -2.29 1.64
CA LEU A 126 9.07 -1.67 2.92
C LEU A 126 9.16 -2.72 4.02
N GLU A 127 10.13 -2.54 4.91
CA GLU A 127 10.33 -3.32 6.14
C GLU A 127 10.21 -2.41 7.37
N VAL A 128 9.62 -2.94 8.43
CA VAL A 128 9.43 -2.35 9.74
C VAL A 128 10.38 -3.05 10.69
N ALA A 129 11.25 -2.27 11.32
CA ALA A 129 12.31 -2.80 12.16
C ALA A 129 11.75 -3.54 13.37
N SER A 130 12.11 -4.82 13.51
CA SER A 130 11.95 -5.56 14.76
C SER A 130 13.31 -5.93 15.34
N ARG A 131 13.32 -6.30 16.63
CA ARG A 131 14.54 -6.75 17.31
C ARG A 131 15.15 -7.97 16.64
N SER A 132 14.32 -8.87 16.13
CA SER A 132 14.72 -10.13 15.48
C SER A 132 15.25 -9.94 14.05
N THR A 133 14.89 -8.86 13.34
CA THR A 133 15.16 -8.69 11.90
C THR A 133 16.15 -7.57 11.55
N ALA A 134 16.45 -6.68 12.50
CA ALA A 134 17.31 -5.51 12.37
C ALA A 134 18.59 -5.70 11.52
N ASP A 135 19.42 -6.68 11.88
CA ASP A 135 20.70 -6.96 11.19
C ASP A 135 20.49 -7.49 9.77
N THR A 136 19.40 -8.22 9.54
CA THR A 136 19.09 -8.82 8.23
C THR A 136 18.54 -7.77 7.27
N ASP A 137 17.74 -6.84 7.78
CA ASP A 137 17.07 -5.79 6.99
C ASP A 137 18.06 -4.71 6.54
N THR A 138 19.02 -4.36 7.39
CA THR A 138 20.05 -3.39 7.05
C THR A 138 21.18 -3.94 6.18
N GLY A 139 21.37 -5.27 6.16
CA GLY A 139 22.39 -5.98 5.39
C GLY A 139 21.81 -6.84 4.26
N ALA A 140 21.55 -8.11 4.55
CA ALA A 140 21.26 -9.14 3.56
C ALA A 140 20.03 -8.84 2.69
N LYS A 141 18.91 -8.40 3.28
CA LYS A 141 17.68 -8.11 2.52
C LYS A 141 17.88 -6.99 1.52
N ARG A 142 18.68 -5.97 1.86
CA ARG A 142 19.02 -4.88 0.95
C ARG A 142 19.68 -5.42 -0.32
N GLU A 143 20.66 -6.30 -0.20
CA GLU A 143 21.30 -6.93 -1.37
C GLU A 143 20.34 -7.83 -2.14
N ASP A 144 19.48 -8.55 -1.44
CA ASP A 144 18.58 -9.51 -2.08
C ASP A 144 17.44 -8.83 -2.85
N TYR A 145 16.84 -7.78 -2.29
CA TYR A 145 15.87 -6.98 -3.01
C TYR A 145 16.49 -6.29 -4.24
N ALA A 146 17.78 -5.92 -4.19
CA ALA A 146 18.49 -5.41 -5.36
C ALA A 146 18.68 -6.49 -6.44
N LYS A 147 19.04 -7.73 -6.05
CA LYS A 147 19.14 -8.89 -6.97
C LYS A 147 17.80 -9.23 -7.62
N LEU A 148 16.69 -8.99 -6.93
CA LEU A 148 15.33 -9.13 -7.47
C LEU A 148 14.91 -7.94 -8.36
N LEU A 149 15.78 -6.93 -8.52
CA LEU A 149 15.54 -5.73 -9.32
C LEU A 149 14.35 -4.88 -8.84
N ILE A 150 14.09 -4.88 -7.54
CA ILE A 150 13.04 -4.04 -6.96
C ILE A 150 13.49 -2.57 -7.00
N PRO A 151 12.73 -1.63 -7.59
CA PRO A 151 13.18 -0.25 -7.79
C PRO A 151 13.41 0.55 -6.50
N GLU A 152 12.54 0.40 -5.50
CA GLU A 152 12.66 1.11 -4.23
C GLU A 152 12.50 0.17 -3.03
N TYR A 153 13.43 0.31 -2.09
CA TYR A 153 13.42 -0.39 -0.81
C TYR A 153 13.41 0.61 0.34
N TRP A 154 12.43 0.50 1.22
CA TRP A 154 12.26 1.39 2.37
C TRP A 154 12.35 0.63 3.69
N ARG A 155 12.85 1.32 4.70
CA ARG A 155 13.03 0.81 6.06
C ARG A 155 12.49 1.83 7.03
N PHE A 156 11.58 1.40 7.89
CA PHE A 156 10.98 2.20 8.94
C PHE A 156 11.35 1.62 10.29
N ASP A 157 11.64 2.46 11.26
CA ASP A 157 11.92 2.07 12.63
C ASP A 157 11.27 3.09 13.57
N GLU A 158 10.35 2.62 14.42
CA GLU A 158 9.64 3.45 15.39
C GLU A 158 10.62 4.24 16.27
N THR A 159 11.70 3.61 16.74
CA THR A 159 12.65 4.24 17.68
C THR A 159 13.93 4.70 17.00
N GLY A 160 14.33 4.01 15.93
CA GLY A 160 15.62 4.13 15.26
C GLY A 160 16.71 3.25 15.88
N GLU A 161 16.40 2.47 16.92
CA GLU A 161 17.37 1.63 17.64
C GLU A 161 17.79 0.38 16.85
N TYR A 162 16.93 -0.10 15.96
CA TYR A 162 17.10 -1.38 15.26
C TYR A 162 17.76 -1.18 13.90
N HIS A 163 17.24 -0.26 13.08
CA HIS A 163 17.82 0.04 11.77
C HIS A 163 19.00 1.05 11.84
N GLY A 164 19.25 1.65 13.00
CA GLY A 164 20.20 2.76 13.16
C GLY A 164 19.70 4.09 12.54
N ALA A 165 18.48 4.08 12.00
CA ALA A 165 17.77 5.24 11.46
C ALA A 165 16.25 4.99 11.58
N ARG A 166 15.49 6.04 11.89
CA ARG A 166 14.02 6.00 12.01
C ARG A 166 13.29 5.84 10.68
N LEU A 167 13.91 6.35 9.61
CA LEU A 167 13.42 6.24 8.24
C LEU A 167 14.61 6.21 7.29
N ALA A 168 14.60 5.26 6.35
CA ALA A 168 15.59 5.19 5.28
C ALA A 168 14.93 4.68 3.99
N GLY A 169 15.34 5.25 2.86
CA GLY A 169 14.92 4.82 1.53
C GLY A 169 16.14 4.54 0.67
N ASP A 170 16.03 3.57 -0.23
CA ASP A 170 17.07 3.14 -1.16
C ASP A 170 16.47 3.01 -2.56
N ARG A 171 17.13 3.59 -3.58
CA ARG A 171 16.75 3.44 -4.99
C ARG A 171 17.74 2.55 -5.72
N LEU A 172 17.22 1.61 -6.50
CA LEU A 172 18.04 0.76 -7.34
C LEU A 172 18.74 1.59 -8.43
N ALA A 173 20.05 1.47 -8.52
CA ALA A 173 20.88 2.07 -9.55
C ALA A 173 21.79 0.98 -10.15
N GLY A 174 21.37 0.42 -11.29
CA GLY A 174 22.01 -0.78 -11.85
C GLY A 174 21.58 -2.01 -11.07
N ASP A 175 22.52 -2.65 -10.38
CA ASP A 175 22.35 -3.87 -9.60
C ASP A 175 22.50 -3.65 -8.09
N MET A 176 22.65 -2.39 -7.65
CA MET A 176 22.83 -2.02 -6.25
C MET A 176 21.93 -0.88 -5.85
N TYR A 177 21.55 -0.86 -4.58
CA TYR A 177 20.82 0.25 -3.98
C TYR A 177 21.73 1.42 -3.64
N MET A 178 21.26 2.63 -3.92
CA MET A 178 21.82 3.90 -3.46
C MET A 178 20.86 4.54 -2.46
N PRO A 179 21.34 5.07 -1.32
CA PRO A 179 20.49 5.72 -0.34
C PRO A 179 19.82 6.96 -0.95
N MET A 180 18.57 7.18 -0.57
CA MET A 180 17.82 8.40 -0.86
C MET A 180 17.99 9.41 0.27
N ASP A 181 17.83 10.69 -0.06
CA ASP A 181 17.83 11.76 0.93
C ASP A 181 16.58 11.68 1.83
N ILE A 182 16.80 11.86 3.13
CA ILE A 182 15.76 11.96 4.16
C ILE A 182 15.91 13.33 4.82
N ASP A 183 14.86 14.15 4.69
CA ASP A 183 14.79 15.49 5.26
C ASP A 183 14.31 15.42 6.72
N GLU A 184 14.99 16.11 7.62
CA GLU A 184 14.51 16.37 8.98
C GLU A 184 13.70 17.67 8.98
N LEU A 185 12.36 17.55 9.04
CA LEU A 185 11.48 18.72 9.10
C LEU A 185 11.40 19.31 10.51
N SER A 186 11.53 18.44 11.52
CA SER A 186 11.68 18.78 12.93
C SER A 186 12.25 17.58 13.69
N GLN A 187 12.59 17.74 14.97
CA GLN A 187 13.12 16.68 15.83
C GLN A 187 12.28 15.38 15.81
N ASP A 188 10.95 15.53 15.67
CA ASP A 188 10.01 14.41 15.70
C ASP A 188 9.40 14.09 14.33
N VAL A 189 9.94 14.66 13.24
CA VAL A 189 9.42 14.48 11.88
C VAL A 189 10.54 14.34 10.86
N LEU A 190 10.66 13.14 10.27
CA LEU A 190 11.54 12.86 9.13
C LEU A 190 10.71 12.58 7.88
N GLN A 191 11.21 12.96 6.72
CA GLN A 191 10.50 12.80 5.46
C GLN A 191 11.43 12.34 4.34
N GLY A 192 10.98 11.38 3.54
CA GLY A 192 11.63 11.03 2.28
C GLY A 192 10.62 10.99 1.15
N TYR A 193 11.09 11.17 -0.09
CA TYR A 193 10.24 11.16 -1.27
C TYR A 193 10.43 9.88 -2.10
N SER A 194 9.37 9.06 -2.17
CA SER A 194 9.30 7.91 -3.08
C SER A 194 8.89 8.40 -4.46
N ARG A 195 9.77 8.25 -5.46
CA ARG A 195 9.41 8.57 -6.85
C ARG A 195 8.53 7.49 -7.44
N THR A 196 8.75 6.23 -7.04
CA THR A 196 7.93 5.10 -7.49
C THR A 196 6.47 5.29 -7.12
N LEU A 197 6.19 5.67 -5.86
CA LEU A 197 4.83 5.87 -5.39
C LEU A 197 4.31 7.28 -5.67
N ASN A 198 5.19 8.23 -5.99
CA ASN A 198 4.88 9.66 -6.00
C ASN A 198 4.26 10.11 -4.66
N LEU A 199 4.84 9.64 -3.56
CA LEU A 199 4.39 9.90 -2.19
C LEU A 199 5.57 10.34 -1.32
N LEU A 200 5.25 11.16 -0.32
CA LEU A 200 6.14 11.43 0.80
C LEU A 200 5.91 10.36 1.86
N LEU A 201 6.97 9.66 2.24
CA LEU A 201 6.99 8.79 3.41
C LEU A 201 7.50 9.60 4.58
N ARG A 202 6.77 9.55 5.69
CA ARG A 202 7.07 10.37 6.85
C ARG A 202 7.09 9.51 8.11
N TRP A 203 8.15 9.66 8.89
CA TRP A 203 8.20 9.21 10.27
C TRP A 203 7.75 10.39 11.12
N GLU A 204 6.63 10.25 11.84
CA GLU A 204 6.06 11.29 12.70
C GLU A 204 5.82 10.73 14.10
N ARG A 205 6.65 11.15 15.08
CA ARG A 205 6.50 10.74 16.50
C ARG A 205 6.37 9.22 16.70
N GLY A 206 7.15 8.44 15.95
CA GLY A 206 7.15 6.98 16.03
C GLY A 206 6.17 6.28 15.08
N GLU A 207 5.41 7.01 14.28
CA GLU A 207 4.42 6.45 13.34
C GLU A 207 4.86 6.63 11.89
N LEU A 208 4.56 5.65 11.04
CA LEU A 208 4.74 5.74 9.59
C LEU A 208 3.48 6.35 8.96
N ALA A 209 3.66 7.39 8.16
CA ALA A 209 2.58 8.06 7.45
C ALA A 209 2.96 8.31 5.98
N PHE A 210 1.95 8.29 5.11
CA PHE A 210 2.09 8.59 3.69
C PHE A 210 1.37 9.90 3.38
N TYR A 211 2.00 10.78 2.61
CA TYR A 211 1.47 12.09 2.25
C TYR A 211 1.53 12.31 0.74
N ASP A 212 0.50 12.93 0.20
CA ASP A 212 0.48 13.43 -1.18
C ASP A 212 1.42 14.65 -1.28
N PRO A 213 2.46 14.63 -2.13
CA PRO A 213 3.42 15.74 -2.24
C PRO A 213 2.79 17.03 -2.81
N ALA A 214 1.70 16.94 -3.57
CA ALA A 214 1.05 18.10 -4.17
C ALA A 214 0.11 18.81 -3.18
N THR A 215 -0.54 18.06 -2.28
CA THR A 215 -1.52 18.62 -1.33
C THR A 215 -1.03 18.67 0.11
N GLU A 216 0.11 18.03 0.41
CA GLU A 216 0.63 17.78 1.76
C GLU A 216 -0.40 17.14 2.70
N ARG A 217 -1.38 16.42 2.15
CA ARG A 217 -2.41 15.74 2.92
C ARG A 217 -2.01 14.31 3.19
N HIS A 218 -2.26 13.90 4.43
CA HIS A 218 -2.13 12.51 4.85
C HIS A 218 -3.07 11.62 4.02
N ILE A 219 -2.55 10.54 3.47
CA ILE A 219 -3.34 9.51 2.80
C ILE A 219 -4.14 8.77 3.86
N VAL A 220 -5.44 9.06 3.89
CA VAL A 220 -6.37 8.59 4.92
C VAL A 220 -6.33 7.07 5.05
N THR A 221 -6.18 6.62 6.27
CA THR A 221 -6.08 5.22 6.65
C THR A 221 -7.42 4.67 7.14
N TYR A 222 -7.59 3.35 7.22
CA TYR A 222 -8.81 2.77 7.79
C TYR A 222 -9.00 3.15 9.27
N THR A 223 -7.91 3.23 10.04
CA THR A 223 -7.98 3.73 11.42
C THR A 223 -8.43 5.19 11.47
N ASP A 224 -7.96 6.05 10.57
CA ASP A 224 -8.46 7.42 10.50
C ASP A 224 -9.98 7.45 10.26
N LEU A 225 -10.49 6.58 9.39
CA LEU A 225 -11.93 6.47 9.15
C LEU A 225 -12.69 5.96 10.37
N ARG A 226 -12.18 4.94 11.07
CA ARG A 226 -12.82 4.39 12.27
C ARG A 226 -12.83 5.42 13.41
N ILE A 227 -11.71 6.10 13.67
CA ILE A 227 -11.64 7.19 14.66
C ILE A 227 -12.61 8.31 14.28
N ARG A 228 -12.67 8.70 13.00
CA ARG A 228 -13.65 9.72 12.54
C ARG A 228 -15.09 9.27 12.77
N ALA A 229 -15.39 7.99 12.55
CA ALA A 229 -16.72 7.43 12.80
C ALA A 229 -17.07 7.47 14.30
N GLU A 230 -16.16 7.02 15.18
CA GLU A 230 -16.34 7.05 16.63
C GLU A 230 -16.53 8.49 17.15
N ILE A 231 -15.74 9.45 16.65
CA ILE A 231 -15.90 10.88 17.00
C ILE A 231 -17.24 11.42 16.50
N ALA A 232 -17.68 11.03 15.29
CA ALA A 232 -18.96 11.47 14.75
C ALA A 232 -20.14 10.90 15.54
N GLU A 233 -20.07 9.64 15.96
CA GLU A 233 -21.06 8.98 16.80
C GLU A 233 -21.15 9.66 18.17
N ALA A 234 -20.03 9.87 18.86
CA ALA A 234 -20.01 10.57 20.14
C ALA A 234 -20.58 12.00 20.05
N ARG A 235 -20.36 12.70 18.92
CA ARG A 235 -20.96 14.02 18.66
C ARG A 235 -22.46 13.93 18.45
N ALA A 236 -22.94 12.91 17.72
CA ALA A 236 -24.37 12.69 17.51
C ALA A 236 -25.09 12.39 18.83
N GLU A 237 -24.54 11.49 19.65
CA GLU A 237 -25.08 11.18 20.98
C GLU A 237 -25.15 12.43 21.88
N THR A 238 -24.10 13.24 21.87
CA THR A 238 -24.07 14.50 22.65
C THR A 238 -25.13 15.48 22.16
N ALA A 239 -25.35 15.58 20.84
CA ALA A 239 -26.39 16.43 20.27
C ALA A 239 -27.80 15.93 20.60
N GLU A 240 -28.04 14.62 20.55
CA GLU A 240 -29.31 14.02 20.94
C GLU A 240 -29.62 14.23 22.42
N ALA A 241 -28.64 14.01 23.29
CA ALA A 241 -28.79 14.26 24.73
C ALA A 241 -29.15 15.72 25.03
N ARG A 242 -28.53 16.67 24.32
CA ARG A 242 -28.88 18.10 24.43
C ARG A 242 -30.31 18.38 23.97
N LEU A 243 -30.72 17.82 22.84
CA LEU A 243 -32.09 17.99 22.32
C LEU A 243 -33.14 17.41 23.27
N GLN A 244 -32.87 16.25 23.87
CA GLN A 244 -33.78 15.63 24.85
C GLN A 244 -33.87 16.47 26.13
N ALA A 245 -32.74 16.98 26.63
CA ALA A 245 -32.73 17.88 27.78
C ALA A 245 -33.52 19.17 27.51
N GLU A 246 -33.37 19.77 26.32
CA GLU A 246 -34.12 20.96 25.91
C GLU A 246 -35.63 20.69 25.83
N ARG A 247 -36.03 19.54 25.23
CA ARG A 247 -37.43 19.12 25.19
C ARG A 247 -38.02 18.91 26.58
N ALA A 248 -37.28 18.26 27.49
CA ALA A 248 -37.71 18.05 28.86
C ALA A 248 -37.87 19.38 29.62
N ALA A 249 -36.90 20.28 29.48
CA ALA A 249 -36.95 21.62 30.08
C ALA A 249 -38.16 22.43 29.56
N ARG A 250 -38.43 22.36 28.26
CA ARG A 250 -39.60 23.00 27.65
C ARG A 250 -40.92 22.44 28.18
N MET A 251 -41.07 21.12 28.26
CA MET A 251 -42.28 20.50 28.82
C MET A 251 -42.49 20.87 30.30
N GLN A 252 -41.41 20.93 31.09
CA GLN A 252 -41.50 21.37 32.49
C GLN A 252 -41.90 22.84 32.60
N ALA A 253 -41.36 23.72 31.74
CA ALA A 253 -41.75 25.11 31.70
C ALA A 253 -43.24 25.26 31.32
N GLU A 254 -43.71 24.57 30.28
CA GLU A 254 -45.11 24.57 29.85
C GLU A 254 -46.05 24.00 30.93
N ALA A 255 -45.63 22.99 31.69
CA ALA A 255 -46.40 22.47 32.82
C ALA A 255 -46.50 23.48 33.97
N ARG A 256 -45.40 24.16 34.30
CA ARG A 256 -45.39 25.21 35.34
C ARG A 256 -46.27 26.40 34.96
N VAL A 257 -46.22 26.83 33.70
CA VAL A 257 -47.09 27.91 33.20
C VAL A 257 -48.56 27.51 33.38
N ARG A 258 -48.96 26.31 32.94
CA ARG A 258 -50.34 25.83 33.12
C ARG A 258 -50.77 25.74 34.58
N GLN A 259 -49.89 25.31 35.49
CA GLN A 259 -50.19 25.27 36.93
C GLN A 259 -50.39 26.67 37.52
N LEU A 260 -49.56 27.64 37.11
CA LEU A 260 -49.70 29.03 37.56
C LEU A 260 -50.99 29.66 37.04
N GLU A 261 -51.33 29.43 35.76
CA GLU A 261 -52.60 29.90 35.16
C GLU A 261 -53.83 29.31 35.88
N ALA A 262 -53.79 28.03 36.24
CA ALA A 262 -54.87 27.38 36.98
C ALA A 262 -55.04 27.96 38.40
N ARG A 263 -53.94 28.26 39.10
CA ARG A 263 -53.99 28.89 40.44
C ARG A 263 -54.52 30.33 40.39
N LEU A 264 -54.17 31.09 39.36
CA LEU A 264 -54.66 32.46 39.15
C LEU A 264 -56.15 32.51 38.76
N SER A 265 -56.69 31.43 38.19
CA SER A 265 -58.09 31.35 37.76
C SER A 265 -59.05 30.81 38.83
N GLN A 266 -58.55 30.37 39.99
CA GLN A 266 -59.42 30.07 41.13
C GLN A 266 -59.74 31.39 41.87
N PRO A 267 -61.02 31.76 42.01
CA PRO A 267 -61.40 32.96 42.76
C PRO A 267 -61.07 32.77 44.24
N ASP A 268 -60.54 33.81 44.88
CA ASP A 268 -60.37 33.88 46.32
C ASP A 268 -61.77 33.86 46.97
N ASP A 269 -62.07 32.78 47.69
CA ASP A 269 -63.28 32.55 48.50
C ASP A 269 -63.12 33.15 49.90
#